data_AF-A0A926BSP6-F1
#
_entry.id   AF-A0A926BSP6-F1
#
_cell.length_a   1.000
_cell.length_b   1.000
_cell.length_c   1.000
_cell.angle_alpha   90.00
_cell.angle_beta   90.00
_cell.angle_gamma   90.00
#
_symmetry.space_group_name_H-M   'P 1'
#
loop_
_entity.id
_entity.type
_entity.pdbx_description
1 polymer ?
#
loop_
_entity_poly.entity_id
_entity_poly.type
_entity_poly.pdbx_seq_one_letter_code
_entity_poly.pdbx_strand_id
1 'polypeptide(L)' 'ACYRGLRHRRGLPVNGQRTRTNARTRKGRRKTVAGKKKVGKK' A
#
# COMPACT_ATOMS: atom_id res chain seq x y z
N ALA A 1 6.08 20.72 9.69
CA ALA A 1 5.65 19.29 9.66
C ALA A 1 6.72 18.43 9.01
N CYS A 2 7.26 17.41 9.69
CA CYS A 2 8.35 16.60 9.15
C CYS A 2 7.85 15.54 8.13
N TYR A 3 8.66 15.22 7.12
CA TYR A 3 8.35 14.21 6.10
C TYR A 3 8.06 12.83 6.73
N ARG A 4 8.85 12.45 7.75
CA ARG A 4 8.65 11.22 8.51
C ARG A 4 7.25 11.14 9.13
N GLY A 5 6.78 12.22 9.76
CA GLY A 5 5.46 12.28 10.38
C GLY A 5 4.31 12.14 9.37
N LEU A 6 4.43 12.78 8.19
CA LEU A 6 3.45 12.62 7.10
C LEU A 6 3.37 11.18 6.59
N ARG A 7 4.52 10.49 6.49
CA ARG A 7 4.59 9.10 6.03
C ARG A 7 4.01 8.14 7.06
N HIS A 8 4.27 8.34 8.35
CA HIS A 8 3.65 7.59 9.45
C HIS A 8 2.13 7.70 9.42
N ARG A 9 1.57 8.93 9.35
CA ARG A 9 0.12 9.15 9.29
C ARG A 9 -0.55 8.49 8.08
N ARG A 10 0.15 8.42 6.94
CA ARG A 10 -0.33 7.80 5.70
C ARG A 10 -0.09 6.28 5.62
N GLY A 11 0.47 5.65 6.65
CA GLY A 11 0.79 4.21 6.63
C GLY A 11 1.84 3.83 5.58
N LEU A 12 2.82 4.71 5.32
CA LEU A 12 3.88 4.50 4.34
C LEU A 12 5.25 4.27 5.02
N PRO A 13 6.18 3.55 4.36
CA PRO A 13 7.55 3.40 4.84
C PRO A 13 8.28 4.74 4.99
N VAL A 14 9.09 4.89 6.02
CA VAL A 14 9.72 6.18 6.38
C VAL A 14 11.20 6.29 6.04
N ASN A 15 11.88 5.19 5.70
CA ASN A 15 13.32 5.17 5.39
C ASN A 15 13.56 5.16 3.87
N GLY A 16 12.72 5.85 3.10
CA GLY A 16 12.91 5.99 1.64
C GLY A 16 12.65 4.73 0.80
N GLN A 17 12.07 3.67 1.36
CA GLN A 17 11.78 2.46 0.60
C GLN A 17 10.80 2.72 -0.55
N ARG A 18 10.99 2.02 -1.69
CA ARG A 18 10.13 2.12 -2.87
C ARG A 18 8.70 1.67 -2.55
N THR A 19 7.72 2.55 -2.77
CA THR A 19 6.32 2.27 -2.41
C THR A 19 5.42 1.79 -3.55
N ARG A 20 5.92 1.71 -4.79
CA ARG A 20 5.07 1.34 -5.95
C ARG A 20 4.65 -0.13 -5.93
N THR A 21 5.56 -1.04 -5.57
CA THR A 21 5.36 -2.50 -5.67
C THR A 21 5.39 -3.18 -4.30
N ASN A 22 6.51 -3.08 -3.57
CA ASN A 22 6.83 -3.88 -2.39
C ASN A 22 6.87 -3.03 -1.11
N ALA A 23 5.71 -2.79 -0.51
CA ALA A 23 5.59 -2.08 0.78
C ALA A 23 4.47 -2.65 1.65
N ARG A 24 4.20 -3.95 1.55
CA ARG A 24 3.00 -4.60 2.11
C ARG A 24 3.00 -4.68 3.63
N THR A 25 4.16 -4.84 4.26
CA THR A 25 4.27 -4.84 5.72
C THR A 25 3.76 -3.55 6.35
N ARG A 26 3.97 -2.40 5.69
CA ARG A 26 3.54 -1.08 6.18
C ARG A 26 2.19 -0.64 5.62
N LYS A 27 1.93 -0.88 4.33
CA LYS A 27 0.68 -0.52 3.64
C LYS A 27 -0.50 -1.45 3.95
N GLY A 28 -0.21 -2.64 4.50
CA GLY A 28 -1.17 -3.71 4.69
C GLY A 28 -1.44 -4.55 3.44
N ARG A 29 -2.43 -5.45 3.57
CA ARG A 29 -2.87 -6.38 2.51
C ARG A 29 -3.26 -5.63 1.24
N ARG A 30 -3.08 -6.29 0.08
CA ARG A 30 -3.37 -5.70 -1.23
C ARG A 30 -4.87 -5.39 -1.35
N LYS A 31 -5.22 -4.10 -1.29
CA LYS A 31 -6.54 -3.61 -1.68
C LYS A 31 -6.55 -3.48 -3.21
N THR A 32 -7.19 -4.43 -3.88
CA THR A 32 -7.40 -4.36 -5.34
C THR A 32 -8.56 -3.42 -5.61
N VAL A 33 -8.32 -2.31 -6.31
CA VAL A 33 -9.35 -1.33 -6.69
C VAL A 33 -10.20 -1.83 -7.88
N ALA A 34 -9.78 -2.93 -8.53
CA ALA A 34 -10.49 -3.51 -9.67
C ALA A 34 -11.78 -4.22 -9.24
N GLY A 35 -12.92 -3.57 -9.51
CA GLY A 35 -14.27 -4.17 -9.49
C GLY A 35 -14.72 -4.72 -10.84
N LYS A 36 -13.87 -5.44 -11.58
CA LYS A 36 -14.28 -6.10 -12.83
C LYS A 36 -13.70 -7.51 -12.95
N LYS A 37 -14.60 -8.48 -13.11
CA LYS A 37 -14.44 -9.93 -13.24
C LYS A 37 -14.05 -10.68 -11.95
N LYS A 38 -15.06 -11.10 -11.20
CA LYS A 38 -15.03 -12.45 -10.62
C LYS A 38 -14.82 -13.38 -11.82
N VAL A 39 -13.60 -13.87 -12.04
CA VAL A 39 -13.43 -15.07 -12.86
C VAL A 39 -14.20 -16.13 -12.10
N GLY A 40 -15.30 -16.60 -12.69
CA GLY A 40 -16.15 -17.61 -12.10
C GLY A 40 -15.28 -18.75 -11.56
N LYS A 41 -15.59 -19.18 -10.34
CA LYS A 41 -15.12 -20.48 -9.87
C LYS A 41 -15.53 -21.51 -10.92
N LYS A 42 -14.55 -22.19 -11.51
CA LYS A 42 -14.76 -23.58 -11.92
C LYS A 42 -14.75 -24.43 -10.65
#